data_AF-A0A3P3Z035-F1
#
_entry.id   AF-A0A3P3Z035-F1
#
_cell.length_a   1.000
_cell.length_b   1.000
_cell.length_c   1.000
_cell.angle_alpha   90.00
_cell.angle_beta   90.00
_cell.angle_gamma   90.00
#
_symmetry.space_group_name_H-M   'P 1'
#
loop_
_entity.id
_entity.type
_entity.pdbx_description
1 polymer ?
#
loop_
_entity_poly.entity_id
_entity_poly.type
_entity_poly.pdbx_seq_one_letter_code
_entity_poly.pdbx_strand_id
1 'polypeptide(L)'
;MPGYTAEHLEVYLNVKPLELVTVAGERYVRLYGSFGDLSLSGTEVSEKLYARYRPNVALVATLEAAFEGIYDKWMPLPELLRRVGPNVAAQLPYQGPAAITYFAQMQHRFAFAVRDVPIMGDSADGVPSSPKFTTEAAVLLRKPGYSNLDAGSTPTPKSFQVLMGLVPGDKQVDIDVVRGQLTSEVRAELNSYYNGLEGFFAAHKPVFFVPPEIPTVVMRMRYRLRTQRAKLPLEEQLRIATDARDKPRVRALRRKIAFRDDPSHPLHDPENLAKEVSKHLPHHGFVSLKSFLKRNLPEELLMYMPRRIRSFFNNYPQYFTQFEYQSPGTWCLCRPDQPLPRGVIRQNFSDGDLLRLIAEFLQQRGARAASVVHMNLPFGAQEVIRRRYGGVYFFVIRYPQYFNVVLKTDRQNVKSSAVVHLIQVPTQELSDATMAASATSWNNPNAPSHGGDDHEGGDGYDDEDLDGLD
;
A
#
# COMPACT_ATOMS: atom_id res chain seq x y z
N MET A 1 -2.22 -34.84 -13.28
CA MET A 1 -2.11 -33.49 -13.87
C MET A 1 -2.05 -32.49 -12.73
N PRO A 2 -0.86 -31.96 -12.41
CA PRO A 2 -0.65 -31.18 -11.20
C PRO A 2 -1.00 -29.71 -11.45
N GLY A 3 -1.51 -29.05 -10.40
CA GLY A 3 -1.96 -27.66 -10.44
C GLY A 3 -0.86 -26.67 -10.84
N TYR A 4 -1.26 -25.42 -11.07
CA TYR A 4 -0.33 -24.35 -11.40
C TYR A 4 0.70 -24.14 -10.29
N THR A 5 1.98 -24.13 -10.66
CA THR A 5 3.09 -23.73 -9.79
C THR A 5 3.11 -22.19 -9.69
N ALA A 6 3.87 -21.65 -8.73
CA ALA A 6 4.13 -20.21 -8.66
C ALA A 6 4.68 -19.67 -9.99
N GLU A 7 5.60 -20.41 -10.62
CA GLU A 7 6.13 -20.09 -11.95
C GLU A 7 5.04 -20.10 -13.03
N HIS A 8 4.06 -21.00 -12.99
CA HIS A 8 2.98 -20.96 -13.97
C HIS A 8 2.10 -19.71 -13.83
N LEU A 9 1.91 -19.18 -12.62
CA LEU A 9 1.15 -17.94 -12.42
C LEU A 9 1.96 -16.70 -12.78
N GLU A 10 3.26 -16.71 -12.48
CA GLU A 10 4.18 -15.62 -12.82
C GLU A 10 4.46 -15.55 -14.32
N VAL A 11 4.65 -16.69 -14.99
CA VAL A 11 5.00 -16.77 -16.41
C VAL A 11 3.77 -16.63 -17.32
N TYR A 12 2.62 -17.23 -16.99
CA TYR A 12 1.45 -17.24 -17.88
C TYR A 12 0.40 -16.17 -17.56
N LEU A 13 0.32 -15.71 -16.31
CA LEU A 13 -0.69 -14.73 -15.89
C LEU A 13 -0.07 -13.40 -15.43
N ASN A 14 1.25 -13.34 -15.24
CA ASN A 14 1.96 -12.16 -14.70
C ASN A 14 1.34 -11.65 -13.37
N VAL A 15 0.83 -12.59 -12.55
CA VAL A 15 0.25 -12.31 -11.23
C VAL A 15 1.17 -12.93 -10.18
N LYS A 16 1.57 -12.14 -9.17
CA LYS A 16 2.30 -12.67 -8.01
C LYS A 16 1.40 -13.64 -7.24
N PRO A 17 1.89 -14.83 -6.82
CA PRO A 17 1.11 -15.75 -5.99
C PRO A 17 0.70 -15.05 -4.68
N LEU A 18 -0.57 -15.19 -4.30
CA LEU A 18 -1.16 -14.46 -3.18
C LEU A 18 -0.82 -15.08 -1.82
N GLU A 19 -0.72 -16.41 -1.73
CA GLU A 19 -0.12 -17.15 -0.60
C GLU A 19 0.23 -18.57 -1.05
N LEU A 20 1.40 -19.10 -0.64
CA LEU A 20 1.84 -20.46 -0.98
C LEU A 20 1.62 -21.38 0.23
N VAL A 21 0.84 -22.44 0.04
CA VAL A 21 0.64 -23.50 1.04
C VAL A 21 1.43 -24.71 0.61
N THR A 22 2.41 -25.13 1.40
CA THR A 22 3.19 -26.35 1.13
C THR A 22 2.50 -27.55 1.77
N VAL A 23 2.23 -28.61 1.01
CA VAL A 23 1.64 -29.86 1.49
C VAL A 23 2.40 -31.03 0.88
N ALA A 24 2.88 -31.97 1.68
CA ALA A 24 3.62 -33.15 1.20
C ALA A 24 4.81 -32.79 0.29
N GLY A 25 5.50 -31.68 0.57
CA GLY A 25 6.63 -31.18 -0.23
C GLY A 25 6.25 -30.41 -1.50
N GLU A 26 4.97 -30.39 -1.88
CA GLU A 26 4.48 -29.63 -3.03
C GLU A 26 3.89 -28.28 -2.61
N ARG A 27 4.09 -27.24 -3.43
CA ARG A 27 3.58 -25.88 -3.18
C ARG A 27 2.26 -25.66 -3.94
N TYR A 28 1.22 -25.29 -3.21
CA TYR A 28 -0.10 -24.96 -3.74
C TYR A 28 -0.39 -23.46 -3.59
N VAL A 29 -1.14 -22.90 -4.53
CA VAL A 29 -1.48 -21.47 -4.52
C VAL A 29 -2.86 -21.25 -3.91
N ARG A 30 -2.94 -20.37 -2.92
CA ARG A 30 -4.19 -19.78 -2.45
C ARG A 30 -4.60 -18.65 -3.39
N LEU A 31 -5.81 -18.75 -3.95
CA LEU A 31 -6.27 -17.90 -5.06
C LEU A 31 -6.94 -16.58 -4.63
N TYR A 32 -7.40 -16.49 -3.38
CA TYR A 32 -8.10 -15.32 -2.85
C TYR A 32 -7.28 -14.71 -1.70
N GLY A 33 -6.34 -13.84 -2.08
CA GLY A 33 -5.70 -12.83 -1.23
C GLY A 33 -6.03 -11.43 -1.77
N SER A 34 -5.54 -10.38 -1.12
CA SER A 34 -6.02 -9.00 -1.32
C SER A 34 -6.09 -8.54 -2.78
N PHE A 35 -7.31 -8.33 -3.30
CA PHE A 35 -7.53 -7.52 -4.51
C PHE A 35 -7.30 -6.02 -4.28
N GLY A 36 -6.92 -5.62 -3.05
CA GLY A 36 -6.80 -4.22 -2.63
C GLY A 36 -5.94 -3.36 -3.56
N ASP A 37 -4.91 -3.95 -4.19
CA ASP A 37 -3.99 -3.29 -5.12
C ASP A 37 -4.05 -3.83 -6.56
N LEU A 38 -4.91 -4.80 -6.85
CA LEU A 38 -4.99 -5.45 -8.17
C LEU A 38 -6.19 -4.91 -8.96
N SER A 39 -5.95 -4.46 -10.18
CA SER A 39 -7.05 -4.11 -11.08
C SER A 39 -7.91 -5.33 -11.39
N LEU A 40 -9.22 -5.14 -11.32
CA LEU A 40 -10.18 -6.12 -11.79
C LEU A 40 -10.41 -6.04 -13.32
N SER A 41 -9.87 -5.03 -14.01
CA SER A 41 -9.95 -4.89 -15.47
C SER A 41 -9.11 -5.96 -16.18
N GLY A 42 -9.73 -6.77 -17.06
CA GLY A 42 -9.06 -7.89 -17.74
C GLY A 42 -9.02 -9.21 -16.96
N THR A 43 -9.68 -9.29 -15.78
CA THR A 43 -9.68 -10.50 -14.94
C THR A 43 -10.60 -11.62 -15.42
N GLU A 44 -11.36 -11.44 -16.50
CA GLU A 44 -12.32 -12.43 -17.02
C GLU A 44 -11.65 -13.76 -17.42
N VAL A 45 -10.45 -13.69 -17.99
CA VAL A 45 -9.65 -14.87 -18.36
C VAL A 45 -9.15 -15.60 -17.11
N SER A 46 -8.69 -14.84 -16.12
CA SER A 46 -8.29 -15.38 -14.81
C SER A 46 -9.48 -15.97 -14.06
N GLU A 47 -10.67 -15.35 -14.12
CA GLU A 47 -11.88 -15.88 -13.49
C GLU A 47 -12.34 -17.20 -14.11
N LYS A 48 -12.37 -17.31 -15.43
CA LYS A 48 -12.68 -18.60 -16.08
C LYS A 48 -11.70 -19.68 -15.66
N LEU A 49 -10.42 -19.33 -15.52
CA LEU A 49 -9.39 -20.25 -15.05
C LEU A 49 -9.56 -20.63 -13.58
N TYR A 50 -9.95 -19.68 -12.72
CA TYR A 50 -10.10 -19.87 -11.28
C TYR A 50 -11.48 -20.40 -10.86
N ALA A 51 -12.49 -20.32 -11.72
CA ALA A 51 -13.85 -20.79 -11.46
C ALA A 51 -13.88 -22.28 -11.08
N ARG A 52 -13.02 -23.10 -11.69
CA ARG A 52 -12.89 -24.53 -11.37
C ARG A 52 -12.34 -24.81 -9.97
N TYR A 53 -11.74 -23.82 -9.32
CA TYR A 53 -11.15 -23.93 -7.99
C TYR A 53 -12.00 -23.26 -6.90
N ARG A 54 -13.12 -22.63 -7.29
CA ARG A 54 -14.03 -21.98 -6.36
C ARG A 54 -14.60 -23.02 -5.40
N PRO A 55 -14.63 -22.74 -4.08
CA PRO A 55 -15.13 -23.72 -3.13
C PRO A 55 -16.65 -23.85 -3.32
N ASN A 56 -17.11 -25.09 -3.47
CA ASN A 56 -18.54 -25.37 -3.45
C ASN A 56 -19.09 -25.15 -2.03
N VAL A 57 -19.84 -24.05 -1.87
CA VAL A 57 -20.42 -23.64 -0.58
C VAL A 57 -21.45 -24.65 -0.06
N ALA A 58 -22.10 -25.43 -0.94
CA ALA A 58 -23.06 -26.45 -0.53
C ALA A 58 -22.41 -27.57 0.32
N LEU A 59 -21.09 -27.77 0.21
CA LEU A 59 -20.37 -28.77 1.00
C LEU A 59 -20.09 -28.33 2.45
N VAL A 60 -20.22 -27.03 2.74
CA VAL A 60 -19.86 -26.46 4.06
C VAL A 60 -20.63 -27.12 5.18
N ALA A 61 -21.96 -27.22 5.06
CA ALA A 61 -22.79 -27.80 6.12
C ALA A 61 -22.38 -29.25 6.45
N THR A 62 -22.07 -30.05 5.43
CA THR A 62 -21.61 -31.43 5.61
C THR A 62 -20.22 -31.50 6.23
N LEU A 63 -19.32 -30.60 5.84
CA LEU A 63 -17.98 -30.48 6.42
C LEU A 63 -18.02 -30.00 7.87
N GLU A 64 -18.90 -29.04 8.21
CA GLU A 64 -19.13 -28.56 9.58
C GLU A 64 -19.72 -29.68 10.45
N ALA A 65 -20.66 -30.46 9.92
CA ALA A 65 -21.28 -31.59 10.64
C ALA A 65 -20.27 -32.68 11.05
N ALA A 66 -19.20 -32.89 10.27
CA ALA A 66 -18.15 -33.86 10.59
C ALA A 66 -17.36 -33.53 11.86
N PHE A 67 -17.41 -32.28 12.33
CA PHE A 67 -16.82 -31.86 13.60
C PHE A 67 -17.72 -32.14 14.81
N GLU A 68 -18.96 -32.63 14.61
CA GLU A 68 -19.89 -33.01 15.70
C GLU A 68 -20.11 -31.90 16.74
N GLY A 69 -20.12 -30.64 16.30
CA GLY A 69 -20.27 -29.46 17.18
C GLY A 69 -19.01 -29.10 17.98
N ILE A 70 -17.87 -29.72 17.70
CA ILE A 70 -16.58 -29.38 18.31
C ILE A 70 -15.94 -28.23 17.52
N TYR A 71 -15.83 -27.06 18.18
CA TYR A 71 -15.18 -25.88 17.63
C TYR A 71 -13.76 -25.70 18.20
N ASP A 72 -12.92 -24.96 17.49
CA ASP A 72 -11.56 -24.57 17.90
C ASP A 72 -10.58 -25.73 18.19
N LYS A 73 -10.89 -26.94 17.73
CA LYS A 73 -10.01 -28.11 17.81
C LYS A 73 -9.50 -28.48 16.41
N TRP A 74 -8.20 -28.72 16.30
CA TRP A 74 -7.58 -29.21 15.07
C TRP A 74 -7.96 -30.66 14.82
N MET A 75 -8.48 -30.94 13.63
CA MET A 75 -8.76 -32.26 13.09
C MET A 75 -7.81 -32.54 11.93
N PRO A 76 -7.10 -33.69 11.92
CA PRO A 76 -6.35 -34.12 10.77
C PRO A 76 -7.21 -34.15 9.51
N LEU A 77 -6.71 -33.60 8.40
CA LEU A 77 -7.42 -33.58 7.12
C LEU A 77 -7.82 -34.99 6.65
N PRO A 78 -6.96 -36.04 6.75
CA PRO A 78 -7.36 -37.39 6.37
C PRO A 78 -8.57 -37.90 7.17
N GLU A 79 -8.63 -37.59 8.48
CA GLU A 79 -9.74 -37.96 9.34
C GLU A 79 -11.01 -37.20 8.97
N LEU A 80 -10.91 -35.90 8.68
CA LEU A 80 -12.04 -35.10 8.22
C LEU A 80 -12.62 -35.65 6.90
N LEU A 81 -11.76 -35.95 5.93
CA LEU A 81 -12.17 -36.51 4.64
C LEU A 81 -12.79 -37.91 4.79
N ARG A 82 -12.28 -38.72 5.72
CA ARG A 82 -12.88 -40.02 6.06
C ARG A 82 -14.29 -39.86 6.64
N ARG A 83 -14.50 -38.89 7.53
CA ARG A 83 -15.79 -38.63 8.19
C ARG A 83 -16.88 -38.15 7.23
N VAL A 84 -16.55 -37.26 6.29
CA VAL A 84 -17.53 -36.78 5.30
C VAL A 84 -17.85 -37.80 4.20
N GLY A 85 -17.03 -38.85 4.10
CA GLY A 85 -17.21 -39.94 3.15
C GLY A 85 -16.73 -39.62 1.72
N PRO A 86 -16.59 -40.67 0.88
CA PRO A 86 -15.95 -40.57 -0.43
C PRO A 86 -16.73 -39.68 -1.41
N ASN A 87 -18.06 -39.65 -1.31
CA ASN A 87 -18.90 -38.86 -2.21
C ASN A 87 -18.72 -37.34 -2.04
N VAL A 88 -18.49 -36.89 -0.81
CA VAL A 88 -18.24 -35.46 -0.51
C VAL A 88 -16.79 -35.13 -0.83
N ALA A 89 -15.85 -36.00 -0.45
CA ALA A 89 -14.44 -35.82 -0.75
C ALA A 89 -14.16 -35.74 -2.26
N ALA A 90 -14.90 -36.49 -3.09
CA ALA A 90 -14.77 -36.46 -4.54
C ALA A 90 -15.28 -35.16 -5.18
N GLN A 91 -16.14 -34.40 -4.50
CA GLN A 91 -16.67 -33.12 -4.97
C GLN A 91 -15.76 -31.92 -4.63
N LEU A 92 -14.71 -32.14 -3.83
CA LEU A 92 -13.74 -31.10 -3.54
C LEU A 92 -12.91 -30.79 -4.80
N PRO A 93 -12.53 -29.53 -5.05
CA PRO A 93 -11.74 -29.16 -6.23
C PRO A 93 -10.41 -29.91 -6.37
N TYR A 94 -9.90 -30.41 -5.24
CA TYR A 94 -8.71 -31.25 -5.14
C TYR A 94 -8.93 -32.38 -4.14
N GLN A 95 -8.28 -33.53 -4.37
CA GLN A 95 -8.41 -34.72 -3.55
C GLN A 95 -7.18 -34.93 -2.65
N GLY A 96 -7.37 -35.71 -1.58
CA GLY A 96 -6.30 -36.05 -0.65
C GLY A 96 -5.73 -34.82 0.07
N PRO A 97 -4.40 -34.72 0.26
CA PRO A 97 -3.79 -33.61 0.99
C PRO A 97 -4.05 -32.23 0.35
N ALA A 98 -4.20 -32.17 -0.97
CA ALA A 98 -4.46 -30.93 -1.71
C ALA A 98 -5.86 -30.33 -1.43
N ALA A 99 -6.78 -31.11 -0.85
CA ALA A 99 -8.08 -30.62 -0.39
C ALA A 99 -7.97 -29.47 0.63
N ILE A 100 -6.81 -29.29 1.28
CA ILE A 100 -6.55 -28.17 2.20
C ILE A 100 -6.83 -26.80 1.57
N THR A 101 -6.68 -26.69 0.25
CA THR A 101 -6.93 -25.47 -0.52
C THR A 101 -8.39 -25.02 -0.48
N TYR A 102 -9.35 -25.96 -0.36
CA TYR A 102 -10.77 -25.63 -0.16
C TYR A 102 -10.95 -24.86 1.16
N PHE A 103 -10.38 -25.38 2.25
CA PHE A 103 -10.49 -24.78 3.58
C PHE A 103 -9.73 -23.45 3.66
N ALA A 104 -8.59 -23.34 2.98
CA ALA A 104 -7.85 -22.09 2.84
C ALA A 104 -8.68 -20.98 2.16
N GLN A 105 -9.62 -21.36 1.29
CA GLN A 105 -10.55 -20.43 0.65
C GLN A 105 -11.85 -20.21 1.45
N MET A 106 -12.01 -20.86 2.60
CA MET A 106 -13.21 -20.78 3.46
C MET A 106 -12.85 -20.29 4.88
N GLN A 107 -11.96 -19.29 4.98
CA GLN A 107 -11.35 -18.86 6.25
C GLN A 107 -12.31 -18.32 7.31
N HIS A 108 -13.47 -17.85 6.85
CA HIS A 108 -14.57 -17.41 7.69
C HIS A 108 -15.25 -18.55 8.46
N ARG A 109 -15.10 -19.81 7.99
CA ARG A 109 -15.63 -21.03 8.63
C ARG A 109 -14.52 -21.91 9.19
N PHE A 110 -13.40 -22.03 8.48
CA PHE A 110 -12.33 -22.94 8.82
C PHE A 110 -11.01 -22.20 9.05
N ALA A 111 -10.16 -22.75 9.90
CA ALA A 111 -8.72 -22.48 9.89
C ALA A 111 -8.00 -23.73 9.39
N PHE A 112 -6.80 -23.56 8.85
CA PHE A 112 -5.99 -24.67 8.38
C PHE A 112 -4.54 -24.49 8.84
N ALA A 113 -3.84 -25.59 8.99
CA ALA A 113 -2.42 -25.61 9.28
C ALA A 113 -1.79 -26.82 8.58
N VAL A 114 -0.51 -26.68 8.22
CA VAL A 114 0.31 -27.81 7.78
C VAL A 114 1.44 -27.93 8.79
N ARG A 115 1.65 -29.14 9.34
CA ARG A 115 2.67 -29.40 10.37
C ARG A 115 3.54 -30.58 9.95
N ASP A 116 4.80 -30.54 10.34
CA ASP A 116 5.71 -31.68 10.25
C ASP A 116 5.44 -32.62 11.43
N VAL A 117 5.12 -33.88 11.13
CA VAL A 117 4.81 -34.94 12.08
C VAL A 117 5.88 -36.03 11.95
N PRO A 118 6.49 -36.52 13.03
CA PRO A 118 7.45 -37.61 12.97
C PRO A 118 6.79 -38.90 12.46
N ILE A 119 7.43 -39.58 11.51
CA ILE A 119 7.05 -40.94 11.10
C ILE A 119 7.57 -41.88 12.19
N MET A 120 6.67 -42.37 13.05
CA MET A 120 6.98 -43.50 13.93
C MET A 120 7.05 -44.77 13.06
N GLY A 121 8.25 -45.14 12.65
CA GLY A 121 8.52 -46.46 12.12
C GLY A 121 9.16 -47.30 13.21
N ASP A 122 8.58 -48.46 13.51
CA ASP A 122 9.29 -49.52 14.23
C ASP A 122 10.50 -49.91 13.38
N SER A 123 11.68 -49.40 13.74
CA SER A 123 12.93 -49.88 13.17
C SER A 123 13.17 -51.28 13.72
N ALA A 124 12.77 -52.31 12.96
CA ALA A 124 13.09 -53.70 13.27
C ALA A 124 14.61 -53.98 13.26
N ASP A 125 15.41 -53.06 12.72
CA ASP A 125 16.87 -53.10 12.77
C ASP A 125 17.37 -51.81 13.42
N GLY A 126 17.98 -51.91 14.60
CA GLY A 126 18.39 -50.81 15.49
C GLY A 126 19.46 -49.85 14.95
N VAL A 127 19.30 -49.35 13.73
CA VAL A 127 20.13 -48.30 13.12
C VAL A 127 19.38 -46.96 13.22
N PRO A 128 19.97 -45.91 13.80
CA PRO A 128 19.34 -44.61 13.91
C PRO A 128 19.25 -43.96 12.51
N SER A 129 18.14 -44.17 11.81
CA SER A 129 17.83 -43.41 10.61
C SER A 129 17.45 -41.98 11.00
N SER A 130 17.92 -40.98 10.26
CA SER A 130 17.49 -39.57 10.42
C SER A 130 15.97 -39.49 10.62
N PRO A 131 15.46 -38.63 11.53
CA PRO A 131 14.03 -38.56 11.80
C PRO A 131 13.30 -38.25 10.50
N LYS A 132 12.53 -39.22 10.00
CA LYS A 132 11.67 -39.03 8.85
C LYS A 132 10.45 -38.28 9.35
N PHE A 133 10.21 -37.09 8.81
CA PHE A 133 8.99 -36.33 9.07
C PHE A 133 8.06 -36.48 7.86
N THR A 134 6.76 -36.59 8.12
CA THR A 134 5.69 -36.45 7.14
C THR A 134 4.94 -35.16 7.42
N THR A 135 4.47 -34.45 6.39
CA THR A 135 3.64 -33.26 6.59
C THR A 135 2.18 -33.69 6.72
N GLU A 136 1.54 -33.36 7.84
CA GLU A 136 0.12 -33.56 8.05
C GLU A 136 -0.62 -32.21 7.98
N ALA A 137 -1.63 -32.15 7.12
CA ALA A 137 -2.55 -31.02 7.07
C ALA A 137 -3.65 -31.23 8.11
N ALA A 138 -4.00 -30.16 8.82
CA ALA A 138 -5.08 -30.15 9.78
C ALA A 138 -6.04 -28.99 9.51
N VAL A 139 -7.31 -29.21 9.80
CA VAL A 139 -8.39 -28.24 9.66
C VAL A 139 -9.04 -28.03 11.02
N LEU A 140 -9.37 -26.79 11.33
CA LEU A 140 -10.10 -26.41 12.53
C LEU A 140 -11.40 -25.75 12.11
N LEU A 141 -12.52 -26.20 12.67
CA LEU A 141 -13.79 -25.50 12.54
C LEU A 141 -13.82 -24.31 13.50
N ARG A 142 -14.02 -23.11 12.97
CA ARG A 142 -14.13 -21.90 13.78
C ARG A 142 -15.49 -21.84 14.44
N LYS A 143 -15.55 -21.20 15.61
CA LYS A 143 -16.84 -20.83 16.21
C LYS A 143 -17.68 -19.98 15.23
N PRO A 144 -19.01 -20.17 15.22
CA PRO A 144 -19.92 -19.30 14.48
C PRO A 144 -19.70 -17.83 14.85
N GLY A 145 -19.77 -16.94 13.86
CA GLY A 145 -19.58 -15.51 14.07
C GLY A 145 -18.12 -15.05 14.10
N TYR A 146 -17.18 -15.80 13.50
CA TYR A 146 -15.82 -15.34 13.28
C TYR A 146 -15.82 -13.96 12.59
N SER A 147 -15.18 -12.99 13.24
CA SER A 147 -15.29 -11.59 12.84
C SER A 147 -13.98 -10.93 12.43
N ASN A 148 -12.89 -11.71 12.26
CA ASN A 148 -11.55 -11.20 11.99
C ASN A 148 -11.11 -11.41 10.54
N LEU A 149 -12.02 -11.20 9.57
CA LEU A 149 -11.63 -11.15 8.17
C LEU A 149 -11.18 -9.73 7.78
N ASP A 150 -10.20 -9.71 6.90
CA ASP A 150 -9.64 -8.53 6.25
C ASP A 150 -9.53 -8.75 4.74
N ALA A 151 -8.93 -7.80 4.03
CA ALA A 151 -8.75 -7.86 2.59
C ALA A 151 -7.93 -9.10 2.13
N GLY A 152 -6.99 -9.58 2.95
CA GLY A 152 -6.13 -10.71 2.61
C GLY A 152 -6.71 -12.07 2.98
N SER A 153 -7.64 -12.10 3.93
CA SER A 153 -8.26 -13.32 4.44
C SER A 153 -9.66 -13.60 3.91
N THR A 154 -10.30 -12.61 3.27
CA THR A 154 -11.67 -12.74 2.76
C THR A 154 -11.78 -13.77 1.62
N PRO A 155 -12.77 -14.68 1.65
CA PRO A 155 -13.05 -15.62 0.57
C PRO A 155 -13.71 -14.96 -0.66
N THR A 156 -14.18 -13.72 -0.53
CA THR A 156 -14.91 -12.97 -1.57
C THR A 156 -14.24 -11.62 -1.84
N PRO A 157 -12.98 -11.60 -2.30
CA PRO A 157 -12.21 -10.35 -2.35
C PRO A 157 -12.74 -9.37 -3.41
N LYS A 158 -13.49 -9.82 -4.43
CA LYS A 158 -14.17 -8.92 -5.39
C LYS A 158 -15.33 -8.18 -4.73
N SER A 159 -16.23 -8.91 -4.07
CA SER A 159 -17.31 -8.31 -3.30
C SER A 159 -16.78 -7.39 -2.20
N PHE A 160 -15.67 -7.77 -1.55
CA PHE A 160 -14.97 -6.90 -0.61
C PHE A 160 -14.53 -5.58 -1.25
N GLN A 161 -13.90 -5.63 -2.43
CA GLN A 161 -13.45 -4.42 -3.14
C GLN A 161 -14.62 -3.53 -3.58
N VAL A 162 -15.73 -4.12 -4.05
CA VAL A 162 -16.96 -3.39 -4.36
C VAL A 162 -17.47 -2.68 -3.12
N LEU A 163 -17.58 -3.37 -1.99
CA LEU A 163 -18.04 -2.81 -0.72
C LEU A 163 -17.10 -1.74 -0.16
N MET A 164 -15.79 -1.84 -0.41
CA MET A 164 -14.84 -0.77 -0.12
C MET A 164 -15.16 0.49 -0.96
N GLY A 165 -15.57 0.35 -2.22
CA GLY A 165 -16.04 1.49 -3.03
C GLY A 165 -17.33 2.13 -2.51
N LEU A 166 -18.27 1.31 -2.03
CA LEU A 166 -19.59 1.76 -1.55
C LEU A 166 -19.56 2.32 -0.12
N VAL A 167 -18.64 1.85 0.72
CA VAL A 167 -18.43 2.37 2.09
C VAL A 167 -17.18 3.27 2.08
N PRO A 168 -17.34 4.59 1.96
CA PRO A 168 -16.26 5.57 1.89
C PRO A 168 -15.43 5.63 3.18
N GLY A 169 -14.21 6.14 3.05
CA GLY A 169 -13.22 6.12 4.14
C GLY A 169 -13.42 7.19 5.21
N ASP A 170 -14.34 8.12 5.03
CA ASP A 170 -14.45 9.39 5.75
C ASP A 170 -15.89 9.75 6.17
N LYS A 171 -16.87 8.88 5.90
CA LYS A 171 -18.26 9.07 6.33
C LYS A 171 -18.94 7.74 6.66
N GLN A 172 -20.08 7.86 7.31
CA GLN A 172 -20.99 6.74 7.58
C GLN A 172 -22.04 6.65 6.46
N VAL A 173 -22.52 5.44 6.18
CA VAL A 173 -23.50 5.17 5.11
C VAL A 173 -24.58 4.24 5.65
N ASP A 174 -25.81 4.45 5.19
CA ASP A 174 -26.92 3.55 5.45
C ASP A 174 -26.74 2.23 4.69
N ILE A 175 -26.90 1.10 5.39
CA ILE A 175 -26.76 -0.25 4.84
C ILE A 175 -27.79 -0.47 3.71
N ASP A 176 -28.98 0.12 3.77
CA ASP A 176 -29.99 -0.02 2.73
C ASP A 176 -29.55 0.67 1.42
N VAL A 177 -28.83 1.79 1.52
CA VAL A 177 -28.22 2.47 0.38
C VAL A 177 -27.13 1.59 -0.25
N VAL A 178 -26.29 0.96 0.58
CA VAL A 178 -25.29 0.00 0.10
C VAL A 178 -25.98 -1.16 -0.61
N ARG A 179 -27.02 -1.75 0.00
CA ARG A 179 -27.78 -2.89 -0.53
C ARG A 179 -28.40 -2.58 -1.90
N GLY A 180 -28.93 -1.37 -2.07
CA GLY A 180 -29.52 -0.88 -3.32
C GLY A 180 -28.51 -0.74 -4.48
N GLN A 181 -27.22 -0.56 -4.17
CA GLN A 181 -26.15 -0.38 -5.16
C GLN A 181 -25.40 -1.68 -5.48
N LEU A 182 -25.71 -2.79 -4.80
CA LEU A 182 -25.10 -4.09 -5.10
C LEU A 182 -25.64 -4.68 -6.40
N THR A 183 -24.74 -5.16 -7.24
CA THR A 183 -25.11 -5.98 -8.41
C THR A 183 -25.66 -7.34 -7.96
N SER A 184 -26.38 -8.02 -8.86
CA SER A 184 -26.93 -9.37 -8.62
C SER A 184 -25.86 -10.38 -8.21
N GLU A 185 -24.68 -10.30 -8.85
CA GLU A 185 -23.56 -11.24 -8.65
C GLU A 185 -22.98 -11.07 -7.25
N VAL A 186 -22.74 -9.82 -6.84
CA VAL A 186 -22.24 -9.50 -5.49
C VAL A 186 -23.27 -9.93 -4.44
N ARG A 187 -24.55 -9.64 -4.65
CA ARG A 187 -25.61 -10.04 -3.71
C ARG A 187 -25.67 -11.57 -3.54
N ALA A 188 -25.60 -12.32 -4.64
CA ALA A 188 -25.59 -13.79 -4.60
C ALA A 188 -24.36 -14.35 -3.88
N GLU A 189 -23.18 -13.76 -4.11
CA GLU A 189 -21.95 -14.13 -3.44
C GLU A 189 -22.01 -13.84 -1.92
N LEU A 190 -22.49 -12.66 -1.52
CA LEU A 190 -22.65 -12.30 -0.11
C LEU A 190 -23.63 -13.22 0.62
N ASN A 191 -24.75 -13.55 -0.03
CA ASN A 191 -25.74 -14.50 0.50
C ASN A 191 -25.14 -15.89 0.69
N SER A 192 -24.36 -16.37 -0.28
CA SER A 192 -23.78 -17.71 -0.24
C SER A 192 -22.73 -17.84 0.87
N TYR A 193 -21.79 -16.90 0.99
CA TYR A 193 -20.67 -17.04 1.93
C TYR A 193 -20.99 -16.53 3.34
N TYR A 194 -21.82 -15.49 3.46
CA TYR A 194 -22.02 -14.78 4.74
C TYR A 194 -23.46 -14.72 5.21
N ASN A 195 -24.42 -15.35 4.51
CA ASN A 195 -25.85 -15.20 4.77
C ASN A 195 -26.33 -13.74 4.61
N GLY A 196 -25.69 -12.96 3.74
CA GLY A 196 -26.11 -11.61 3.39
C GLY A 196 -25.09 -10.52 3.74
N LEU A 197 -25.50 -9.26 3.55
CA LEU A 197 -24.65 -8.09 3.69
C LEU A 197 -24.26 -7.83 5.16
N GLU A 198 -25.19 -8.04 6.09
CA GLU A 198 -25.00 -7.88 7.52
C GLU A 198 -24.00 -8.91 8.05
N GLY A 199 -24.12 -10.16 7.59
CA GLY A 199 -23.18 -11.22 7.91
C GLY A 199 -21.78 -10.94 7.34
N PHE A 200 -21.70 -10.32 6.16
CA PHE A 200 -20.41 -9.85 5.63
C PHE A 200 -19.78 -8.79 6.55
N PHE A 201 -20.53 -7.76 6.97
CA PHE A 201 -19.99 -6.74 7.87
C PHE A 201 -19.60 -7.33 9.24
N ALA A 202 -20.40 -8.27 9.76
CA ALA A 202 -20.10 -8.97 11.00
C ALA A 202 -18.82 -9.81 10.91
N ALA A 203 -18.53 -10.39 9.75
CA ALA A 203 -17.32 -11.18 9.51
C ALA A 203 -16.06 -10.31 9.34
N HIS A 204 -16.21 -9.05 8.94
CA HIS A 204 -15.12 -8.11 8.61
C HIS A 204 -15.00 -6.94 9.61
N LYS A 205 -15.15 -7.20 10.92
CA LYS A 205 -15.07 -6.15 11.98
C LYS A 205 -13.74 -5.37 12.03
N PRO A 206 -12.58 -5.94 11.67
CA PRO A 206 -11.34 -5.17 11.56
C PRO A 206 -11.43 -4.03 10.53
N VAL A 207 -12.28 -4.17 9.51
CA VAL A 207 -12.40 -3.24 8.39
C VAL A 207 -13.64 -2.35 8.52
N PHE A 208 -14.78 -2.93 8.88
CA PHE A 208 -16.07 -2.25 8.98
C PHE A 208 -16.57 -2.21 10.42
N PHE A 209 -17.30 -1.15 10.74
CA PHE A 209 -17.98 -0.99 12.01
C PHE A 209 -19.46 -0.69 11.76
N VAL A 210 -20.31 -1.52 12.34
CA VAL A 210 -21.76 -1.30 12.44
C VAL A 210 -22.04 -1.00 13.92
N PRO A 211 -22.48 0.22 14.26
CA PRO A 211 -22.81 0.58 15.64
C PRO A 211 -23.94 -0.30 16.17
N PRO A 212 -23.81 -0.93 17.35
CA PRO A 212 -24.90 -1.69 17.97
C PRO A 212 -26.14 -0.83 18.23
N GLU A 213 -25.95 0.47 18.47
CA GLU A 213 -27.02 1.43 18.76
C GLU A 213 -27.81 1.82 17.51
N ILE A 214 -27.18 1.74 16.34
CA ILE A 214 -27.75 2.11 15.03
C ILE A 214 -27.34 1.04 14.01
N PRO A 215 -27.99 -0.15 14.04
CA PRO A 215 -27.60 -1.31 13.24
C PRO A 215 -27.87 -1.13 11.74
N THR A 216 -28.44 0.01 11.32
CA THR A 216 -28.68 0.37 9.93
C THR A 216 -27.53 1.15 9.30
N VAL A 217 -26.52 1.54 10.08
CA VAL A 217 -25.41 2.37 9.59
C VAL A 217 -24.10 1.57 9.61
N VAL A 218 -23.31 1.73 8.55
CA VAL A 218 -21.96 1.16 8.46
C VAL A 218 -20.93 2.25 8.17
N MET A 219 -19.74 2.10 8.74
CA MET A 219 -18.59 2.94 8.45
C MET A 219 -17.31 2.12 8.46
N ARG A 220 -16.22 2.65 7.90
CA ARG A 220 -14.91 1.99 8.06
C ARG A 220 -14.41 2.13 9.49
N MET A 221 -13.77 1.08 10.02
CA MET A 221 -13.19 1.07 11.36
C MET A 221 -12.16 2.19 11.55
N ARG A 222 -11.33 2.47 10.53
CA ARG A 222 -10.39 3.60 10.55
C ARG A 222 -11.09 4.95 10.73
N TYR A 223 -12.23 5.17 10.08
CA TYR A 223 -13.02 6.39 10.25
C TYR A 223 -13.53 6.51 11.68
N ARG A 224 -14.14 5.45 12.22
CA ARG A 224 -14.61 5.40 13.61
C ARG A 224 -13.49 5.78 14.59
N LEU A 225 -12.33 5.13 14.49
CA LEU A 225 -11.19 5.39 15.37
C LEU A 225 -10.72 6.85 15.28
N ARG A 226 -10.67 7.41 14.08
CA ARG A 226 -10.33 8.82 13.87
C ARG A 226 -11.35 9.76 14.51
N THR A 227 -12.65 9.51 14.34
CA THR A 227 -13.72 10.33 14.92
C THR A 227 -13.75 10.23 16.44
N GLN A 228 -13.53 9.03 17.00
CA GLN A 228 -13.41 8.83 18.45
C GLN A 228 -12.22 9.59 19.01
N ARG A 229 -11.04 9.47 18.38
CA ARG A 229 -9.84 10.22 18.78
C ARG A 229 -10.03 11.72 18.70
N ALA A 230 -10.73 12.22 17.67
CA ALA A 230 -10.98 13.66 17.49
C ALA A 230 -11.86 14.26 18.59
N LYS A 231 -12.71 13.46 19.25
CA LYS A 231 -13.55 13.90 20.38
C LYS A 231 -12.80 14.00 21.71
N LEU A 232 -11.58 13.44 21.80
CA LEU A 232 -10.78 13.49 23.03
C LEU A 232 -10.15 14.89 23.20
N PRO A 233 -9.90 15.34 24.44
CA PRO A 233 -9.09 16.54 24.71
C PRO A 233 -7.71 16.49 24.03
N LEU A 234 -7.11 17.64 23.74
CA LEU A 234 -5.84 17.71 23.02
C LEU A 234 -4.70 17.05 23.81
N GLU A 235 -4.73 17.12 25.14
CA GLU A 235 -3.78 16.50 26.07
C GLU A 235 -3.84 14.98 25.96
N GLU A 236 -5.05 14.43 25.90
CA GLU A 236 -5.27 13.00 25.78
C GLU A 236 -4.88 12.50 24.38
N GLN A 237 -5.20 13.27 23.33
CA GLN A 237 -4.70 13.00 21.99
C GLN A 237 -3.18 13.02 21.94
N LEU A 238 -2.54 13.95 22.67
CA LEU A 238 -1.08 14.07 22.74
C LEU A 238 -0.46 12.87 23.45
N ARG A 239 -1.04 12.44 24.58
CA ARG A 239 -0.62 11.23 25.30
C ARG A 239 -0.64 10.01 24.38
N ILE A 240 -1.77 9.76 23.71
CA ILE A 240 -1.93 8.65 22.77
C ILE A 240 -0.90 8.73 21.63
N ALA A 241 -0.64 9.92 21.08
CA ALA A 241 0.34 10.11 20.02
C ALA A 241 1.79 9.89 20.49
N THR A 242 2.11 10.30 21.72
CA THR A 242 3.41 10.05 22.35
C THR A 242 3.63 8.55 22.60
N ASP A 243 2.63 7.85 23.14
CA ASP A 243 2.70 6.40 23.39
C ASP A 243 2.86 5.62 22.07
N ALA A 244 2.18 6.07 21.01
CA ALA A 244 2.31 5.53 19.66
C ALA A 244 3.60 5.94 18.93
N ARG A 245 4.46 6.77 19.55
CA ARG A 245 5.69 7.34 18.96
C ARG A 245 5.47 8.11 17.65
N ASP A 246 4.29 8.69 17.44
CA ASP A 246 3.95 9.48 16.26
C ASP A 246 4.48 10.93 16.40
N LYS A 247 5.78 11.12 16.13
CA LYS A 247 6.46 12.42 16.26
C LYS A 247 5.77 13.56 15.47
N PRO A 248 5.33 13.36 14.21
CA PRO A 248 4.59 14.39 13.47
C PRO A 248 3.27 14.80 14.14
N ARG A 249 2.49 13.84 14.67
CA ARG A 249 1.23 14.14 15.37
C ARG A 249 1.47 14.80 16.71
N VAL A 250 2.48 14.35 17.46
CA VAL A 250 2.92 14.98 18.73
C VAL A 250 3.23 16.45 18.51
N ARG A 251 4.06 16.80 17.53
CA ARG A 251 4.37 18.21 17.20
C ARG A 251 3.12 18.99 16.82
N ALA A 252 2.26 18.42 15.96
CA ALA A 252 1.03 19.09 15.55
C ALA A 252 0.06 19.35 16.73
N LEU A 253 -0.04 18.43 17.68
CA LEU A 253 -0.88 18.58 18.87
C LEU A 253 -0.27 19.57 19.86
N ARG A 254 1.05 19.50 20.10
CA ARG A 254 1.76 20.48 20.94
C ARG A 254 1.60 21.90 20.41
N ARG A 255 1.67 22.13 19.09
CA ARG A 255 1.36 23.46 18.50
C ARG A 255 -0.04 23.94 18.79
N LYS A 256 -1.03 23.04 18.66
CA LYS A 256 -2.43 23.38 18.94
C LYS A 256 -2.64 23.73 20.40
N ILE A 257 -1.96 23.01 21.31
CA ILE A 257 -1.97 23.29 22.75
C ILE A 257 -1.29 24.64 23.01
N ALA A 258 -0.08 24.86 22.49
CA ALA A 258 0.64 26.12 22.64
C ALA A 258 -0.17 27.34 22.14
N PHE A 259 -0.82 27.22 20.96
CA PHE A 259 -1.68 28.28 20.43
C PHE A 259 -2.94 28.53 21.28
N ARG A 260 -3.49 27.49 21.91
CA ARG A 260 -4.63 27.62 22.82
C ARG A 260 -4.21 28.29 24.14
N ASP A 261 -3.05 27.92 24.66
CA ASP A 261 -2.59 28.31 26.00
C ASP A 261 -1.92 29.69 26.00
N ASP A 262 -1.19 30.05 24.94
CA ASP A 262 -0.63 31.39 24.73
C ASP A 262 -0.77 31.84 23.26
N PRO A 263 -1.94 32.38 22.87
CA PRO A 263 -2.18 32.85 21.51
C PRO A 263 -1.26 33.99 21.06
N SER A 264 -0.66 34.71 22.01
CA SER A 264 0.18 35.90 21.76
C SER A 264 1.67 35.59 21.62
N HIS A 265 2.05 34.31 21.74
CA HIS A 265 3.44 33.92 21.70
C HIS A 265 4.13 34.35 20.39
N PRO A 266 5.28 35.08 20.43
CA PRO A 266 5.94 35.61 19.24
C PRO A 266 6.30 34.58 18.17
N LEU A 267 6.57 33.32 18.57
CA LEU A 267 6.88 32.22 17.65
C LEU A 267 5.68 31.69 16.86
N HIS A 268 4.47 32.17 17.14
CA HIS A 268 3.32 31.92 16.26
C HIS A 268 3.42 32.69 14.95
N ASP A 269 4.14 33.82 14.94
CA ASP A 269 4.48 34.54 13.71
C ASP A 269 5.59 33.77 12.96
N PRO A 270 5.32 33.27 11.75
CA PRO A 270 6.29 32.55 10.94
C PRO A 270 7.59 33.33 10.68
N GLU A 271 7.54 34.66 10.59
CA GLU A 271 8.74 35.48 10.37
C GLU A 271 9.63 35.56 11.61
N ASN A 272 9.04 35.75 12.79
CA ASN A 272 9.77 35.71 14.06
C ASN A 272 10.37 34.32 14.32
N LEU A 273 9.61 33.26 14.01
CA LEU A 273 10.13 31.90 14.09
C LEU A 273 11.33 31.71 13.15
N ALA A 274 11.24 32.18 11.90
CA ALA A 274 12.34 32.10 10.94
C ALA A 274 13.60 32.84 11.44
N LYS A 275 13.41 34.04 12.00
CA LYS A 275 14.48 34.83 12.60
C LYS A 275 15.16 34.09 13.77
N GLU A 276 14.39 33.54 14.71
CA GLU A 276 14.94 32.78 15.85
C GLU A 276 15.63 31.49 15.40
N VAL A 277 15.03 30.72 14.48
CA VAL A 277 15.62 29.51 13.91
C VAL A 277 16.95 29.81 13.21
N SER A 278 17.06 30.94 12.52
CA SER A 278 18.28 31.33 11.79
C SER A 278 19.50 31.53 12.71
N LYS A 279 19.29 31.90 13.97
CA LYS A 279 20.36 32.08 14.95
C LYS A 279 21.13 30.79 15.22
N HIS A 280 20.46 29.64 15.06
CA HIS A 280 21.03 28.31 15.28
C HIS A 280 21.81 27.76 14.07
N LEU A 281 21.78 28.43 12.92
CA LEU A 281 22.59 28.02 11.77
C LEU A 281 24.09 28.20 12.06
N PRO A 282 24.95 27.30 11.53
CA PRO A 282 26.39 27.45 11.65
C PRO A 282 26.84 28.80 11.07
N HIS A 283 27.77 29.46 11.77
CA HIS A 283 28.32 30.75 11.34
C HIS A 283 29.24 30.61 10.12
N HIS A 284 29.77 29.41 9.88
CA HIS A 284 30.58 29.06 8.71
C HIS A 284 30.15 27.70 8.17
N GLY A 285 29.98 27.59 6.85
CA GLY A 285 29.63 26.35 6.18
C GLY A 285 28.14 26.01 6.27
N PHE A 286 27.82 24.75 6.03
CA PHE A 286 26.44 24.29 5.89
C PHE A 286 26.15 23.11 6.82
N VAL A 287 24.87 22.85 7.04
CA VAL A 287 24.39 21.72 7.84
C VAL A 287 23.29 20.99 7.08
N SER A 288 23.27 19.65 7.17
CA SER A 288 22.16 18.90 6.61
C SER A 288 20.87 19.22 7.37
N LEU A 289 19.76 19.34 6.66
CA LEU A 289 18.46 19.66 7.24
C LEU A 289 18.08 18.66 8.35
N LYS A 290 18.36 17.38 8.13
CA LYS A 290 18.14 16.31 9.12
C LYS A 290 18.94 16.55 10.41
N SER A 291 20.23 16.88 10.30
CA SER A 291 21.08 17.14 11.48
C SER A 291 20.65 18.43 12.17
N PHE A 292 20.32 19.47 11.41
CA PHE A 292 19.89 20.76 11.94
C PHE A 292 18.66 20.61 12.83
N LEU A 293 17.62 19.93 12.34
CA LEU A 293 16.38 19.70 13.08
C LEU A 293 16.56 18.74 14.28
N LYS A 294 17.51 17.79 14.22
CA LYS A 294 17.71 16.79 15.30
C LYS A 294 18.63 17.30 16.41
N ARG A 295 19.66 18.09 16.07
CA ARG A 295 20.79 18.38 16.98
C ARG A 295 21.02 19.86 17.25
N ASN A 296 20.69 20.73 16.30
CA ASN A 296 21.05 22.14 16.39
C ASN A 296 19.88 23.02 16.86
N LEU A 297 18.64 22.59 16.61
CA LEU A 297 17.45 23.34 16.96
C LEU A 297 16.89 22.90 18.32
N PRO A 298 16.67 23.83 19.28
CA PRO A 298 16.00 23.53 20.55
C PRO A 298 14.60 22.92 20.34
N GLU A 299 14.19 22.05 21.28
CA GLU A 299 12.89 21.39 21.22
C GLU A 299 11.73 22.40 21.23
N GLU A 300 11.87 23.50 21.96
CA GLU A 300 10.91 24.60 22.01
C GLU A 300 10.62 25.17 20.61
N LEU A 301 11.65 25.50 19.83
CA LEU A 301 11.49 26.00 18.46
C LEU A 301 10.93 24.93 17.52
N LEU A 302 11.34 23.66 17.68
CA LEU A 302 10.79 22.54 16.92
C LEU A 302 9.29 22.36 17.14
N MET A 303 8.76 22.78 18.30
CA MET A 303 7.32 22.75 18.52
C MET A 303 6.63 23.67 17.54
N TYR A 304 7.12 24.88 17.27
CA TYR A 304 6.48 25.85 16.38
C TYR A 304 6.72 25.61 14.89
N MET A 305 7.77 24.85 14.53
CA MET A 305 8.09 24.53 13.13
C MET A 305 6.88 23.92 12.38
N PRO A 306 6.51 24.40 11.18
CA PRO A 306 5.37 23.90 10.42
C PRO A 306 5.58 22.46 9.89
N ARG A 307 4.51 21.83 9.38
CA ARG A 307 4.61 20.48 8.78
C ARG A 307 5.47 20.47 7.52
N ARG A 308 5.28 21.45 6.63
CA ARG A 308 6.03 21.59 5.38
C ARG A 308 7.34 22.33 5.63
N ILE A 309 8.29 21.63 6.25
CA ILE A 309 9.55 22.20 6.74
C ILE A 309 10.37 22.82 5.59
N ARG A 310 10.43 22.17 4.43
CA ARG A 310 11.17 22.71 3.27
C ARG A 310 10.56 24.01 2.76
N SER A 311 9.23 24.06 2.64
CA SER A 311 8.53 25.28 2.20
C SER A 311 8.78 26.44 3.16
N PHE A 312 8.84 26.18 4.46
CA PHE A 312 9.20 27.20 5.45
C PHE A 312 10.56 27.82 5.16
N PHE A 313 11.62 27.02 5.01
CA PHE A 313 12.96 27.57 4.75
C PHE A 313 13.05 28.30 3.40
N ASN A 314 12.41 27.78 2.34
CA ASN A 314 12.36 28.44 1.04
C ASN A 314 11.63 29.79 1.05
N ASN A 315 10.65 29.98 1.93
CA ASN A 315 9.88 31.22 2.03
C ASN A 315 10.63 32.35 2.75
N TYR A 316 11.76 32.05 3.39
CA TYR A 316 12.58 33.02 4.12
C TYR A 316 14.03 33.09 3.60
N PRO A 317 14.24 33.45 2.33
CA PRO A 317 15.57 33.50 1.72
C PRO A 317 16.50 34.53 2.38
N GLN A 318 15.95 35.54 3.07
CA GLN A 318 16.70 36.51 3.87
C GLN A 318 17.39 35.89 5.10
N TYR A 319 16.96 34.70 5.52
CA TYR A 319 17.50 34.00 6.69
C TYR A 319 18.16 32.67 6.35
N PHE A 320 17.76 32.02 5.24
CA PHE A 320 18.21 30.68 4.88
C PHE A 320 18.55 30.59 3.39
N THR A 321 19.66 29.92 3.08
CA THR A 321 19.90 29.38 1.75
C THR A 321 19.77 27.86 1.81
N GLN A 322 18.80 27.33 1.08
CA GLN A 322 18.51 25.90 1.00
C GLN A 322 19.01 25.33 -0.33
N PHE A 323 19.69 24.20 -0.29
CA PHE A 323 20.19 23.53 -1.48
C PHE A 323 20.31 22.02 -1.29
N GLU A 324 20.44 21.30 -2.40
CA GLU A 324 20.63 19.85 -2.45
C GLU A 324 22.12 19.55 -2.65
N TYR A 325 22.69 18.64 -1.86
CA TYR A 325 24.13 18.42 -1.79
C TYR A 325 24.53 16.97 -2.10
N GLN A 326 25.40 16.78 -3.09
CA GLN A 326 25.99 15.51 -3.57
C GLN A 326 25.02 14.43 -4.07
N SER A 327 23.88 14.22 -3.40
CA SER A 327 22.90 13.18 -3.71
C SER A 327 21.48 13.75 -3.72
N PRO A 328 20.61 13.31 -4.65
CA PRO A 328 19.21 13.66 -4.64
C PRO A 328 18.55 13.41 -3.28
N GLY A 329 17.68 14.32 -2.84
CA GLY A 329 17.00 14.30 -1.55
C GLY A 329 17.83 14.79 -0.35
N THR A 330 19.15 15.02 -0.51
CA THR A 330 20.02 15.45 0.59
C THR A 330 20.00 16.97 0.76
N TRP A 331 19.01 17.46 1.51
CA TRP A 331 18.83 18.88 1.78
C TRP A 331 19.81 19.43 2.82
N CYS A 332 20.41 20.58 2.51
CA CYS A 332 21.28 21.34 3.38
C CYS A 332 20.80 22.78 3.52
N LEU A 333 21.19 23.42 4.62
CA LEU A 333 20.96 24.81 4.94
C LEU A 333 22.28 25.51 5.24
N CYS A 334 22.44 26.74 4.77
CA CYS A 334 23.47 27.67 5.21
C CYS A 334 22.88 29.08 5.35
N ARG A 335 23.68 30.01 5.89
CA ARG A 335 23.29 31.42 5.92
C ARG A 335 23.36 32.03 4.50
N PRO A 336 22.54 33.04 4.18
CA PRO A 336 22.46 33.60 2.82
C PRO A 336 23.72 34.31 2.34
N ASP A 337 24.53 34.81 3.26
CA ASP A 337 25.78 35.51 3.01
C ASP A 337 26.96 34.57 2.67
N GLN A 338 26.76 33.26 2.78
CA GLN A 338 27.83 32.29 2.57
C GLN A 338 27.85 31.74 1.13
N PRO A 339 29.04 31.50 0.56
CA PRO A 339 29.15 30.84 -0.73
C PRO A 339 28.67 29.39 -0.65
N LEU A 340 27.98 28.93 -1.70
CA LEU A 340 27.55 27.55 -1.82
C LEU A 340 28.75 26.59 -1.95
N PRO A 341 28.72 25.42 -1.28
CA PRO A 341 29.82 24.46 -1.34
C PRO A 341 29.97 23.81 -2.73
N ARG A 342 31.16 23.32 -3.05
CA ARG A 342 31.35 22.47 -4.24
C ARG A 342 30.56 21.18 -4.09
N GLY A 343 29.76 20.83 -5.10
CA GLY A 343 28.88 19.66 -5.08
C GLY A 343 27.40 19.97 -4.82
N VAL A 344 27.00 21.26 -4.78
CA VAL A 344 25.58 21.62 -4.87
C VAL A 344 25.00 21.16 -6.20
N ILE A 345 23.85 20.50 -6.13
CA ILE A 345 23.11 20.08 -7.32
C ILE A 345 22.34 21.28 -7.88
N ARG A 346 22.56 21.55 -9.17
CA ARG A 346 21.86 22.60 -9.91
C ARG A 346 20.34 22.37 -9.89
N GLN A 347 19.57 23.45 -9.98
CA GLN A 347 18.10 23.36 -10.00
C GLN A 347 17.51 23.41 -11.43
N ASN A 348 18.29 23.87 -12.41
CA ASN A 348 17.84 23.98 -13.79
C ASN A 348 18.34 22.78 -14.60
N PHE A 349 17.41 22.09 -15.26
CA PHE A 349 17.69 20.92 -16.10
C PHE A 349 17.03 21.11 -17.47
N SER A 350 17.79 20.80 -18.52
CA SER A 350 17.25 20.70 -19.88
C SER A 350 16.55 19.36 -20.09
N ASP A 351 15.73 19.24 -21.15
CA ASP A 351 15.06 17.99 -21.49
C ASP A 351 16.07 16.85 -21.72
N GLY A 352 17.20 17.14 -22.37
CA GLY A 352 18.29 16.18 -22.55
C GLY A 352 18.89 15.70 -21.22
N ASP A 353 19.05 16.60 -20.25
CA ASP A 353 19.49 16.23 -18.91
C ASP A 353 18.48 15.33 -18.20
N LEU A 354 17.18 15.63 -18.32
CA LEU A 354 16.11 14.81 -17.73
C LEU A 354 16.10 13.40 -18.31
N LEU A 355 16.25 13.27 -19.64
CA LEU A 355 16.34 11.98 -20.33
C LEU A 355 17.51 11.15 -19.80
N ARG A 356 18.69 11.76 -19.74
CA ARG A 356 19.89 11.09 -19.27
C ARG A 356 19.76 10.65 -17.81
N LEU A 357 19.25 11.51 -16.93
CA LEU A 357 19.07 11.19 -15.52
C LEU A 357 18.10 10.01 -15.29
N ILE A 358 16.98 9.99 -16.02
CA ILE A 358 16.02 8.88 -15.95
C ILE A 358 16.66 7.60 -16.50
N ALA A 359 17.37 7.68 -17.63
CA ALA A 359 18.03 6.54 -18.23
C ALA A 359 19.12 5.97 -17.32
N GLU A 360 19.98 6.80 -16.72
CA GLU A 360 21.02 6.37 -15.78
C GLU A 360 20.43 5.67 -14.56
N PHE A 361 19.36 6.24 -13.98
CA PHE A 361 18.67 5.63 -12.85
C PHE A 361 18.11 4.24 -13.21
N LEU A 362 17.43 4.12 -14.35
CA LEU A 362 16.85 2.86 -14.81
C LEU A 362 17.91 1.85 -15.25
N GLN A 363 19.06 2.30 -15.77
CA GLN A 363 20.19 1.44 -16.11
C GLN A 363 20.78 0.78 -14.86
N GLN A 364 20.89 1.53 -13.76
CA GLN A 364 21.43 1.02 -12.50
C GLN A 364 20.42 0.16 -11.72
N ARG A 365 19.13 0.52 -11.74
CA ARG A 365 18.11 -0.09 -10.87
C ARG A 365 17.18 -1.07 -11.61
N GLY A 366 17.18 -1.07 -12.94
CA GLY A 366 16.21 -1.77 -13.76
C GLY A 366 14.85 -1.05 -13.81
N ALA A 367 13.85 -1.70 -14.38
CA ALA A 367 12.52 -1.12 -14.57
C ALA A 367 11.86 -0.73 -13.22
N ARG A 368 11.27 0.47 -13.17
CA ARG A 368 10.67 1.03 -11.93
C ARG A 368 9.41 1.83 -12.25
N ALA A 369 8.55 1.96 -11.23
CA ALA A 369 7.37 2.81 -11.33
C ALA A 369 7.77 4.28 -11.55
N ALA A 370 6.97 5.02 -12.31
CA ALA A 370 7.21 6.42 -12.62
C ALA A 370 7.32 7.29 -11.35
N SER A 371 6.58 6.96 -10.29
CA SER A 371 6.73 7.59 -8.96
C SER A 371 8.11 7.37 -8.36
N VAL A 372 8.62 6.13 -8.40
CA VAL A 372 9.94 5.78 -7.87
C VAL A 372 11.04 6.47 -8.67
N VAL A 373 10.92 6.52 -10.00
CA VAL A 373 11.83 7.28 -10.84
C VAL A 373 11.81 8.76 -10.44
N HIS A 374 10.62 9.36 -10.33
CA HIS A 374 10.46 10.77 -9.96
C HIS A 374 11.16 11.11 -8.64
N MET A 375 10.93 10.32 -7.58
CA MET A 375 11.47 10.59 -6.25
C MET A 375 13.01 10.52 -6.17
N ASN A 376 13.65 9.80 -7.10
CA ASN A 376 15.11 9.65 -7.11
C ASN A 376 15.82 10.66 -8.04
N LEU A 377 15.07 11.53 -8.72
CA LEU A 377 15.66 12.63 -9.49
C LEU A 377 16.03 13.79 -8.56
N PRO A 378 17.03 14.62 -8.92
CA PRO A 378 17.26 15.91 -8.26
C PRO A 378 15.99 16.76 -8.21
N PHE A 379 15.83 17.56 -7.16
CA PHE A 379 14.59 18.31 -6.97
C PHE A 379 14.26 19.27 -8.12
N GLY A 380 15.28 19.94 -8.67
CA GLY A 380 15.09 20.78 -9.85
C GLY A 380 14.52 20.01 -11.04
N ALA A 381 15.00 18.78 -11.27
CA ALA A 381 14.49 17.90 -12.33
C ALA A 381 13.05 17.45 -12.04
N GLN A 382 12.73 17.15 -10.77
CA GLN A 382 11.36 16.84 -10.34
C GLN A 382 10.40 17.99 -10.66
N GLU A 383 10.76 19.22 -10.29
CA GLU A 383 9.93 20.40 -10.53
C GLU A 383 9.74 20.71 -12.01
N VAL A 384 10.79 20.56 -12.83
CA VAL A 384 10.67 20.73 -14.29
C VAL A 384 9.71 19.68 -14.87
N ILE A 385 9.87 18.40 -14.50
CA ILE A 385 8.99 17.31 -14.94
C ILE A 385 7.54 17.55 -14.53
N ARG A 386 7.33 17.97 -13.27
CA ARG A 386 6.00 18.22 -12.71
C ARG A 386 5.32 19.40 -13.40
N ARG A 387 6.01 20.54 -13.52
CA ARG A 387 5.42 21.78 -14.05
C ARG A 387 5.25 21.77 -15.57
N ARG A 388 6.24 21.28 -16.32
CA ARG A 388 6.22 21.34 -17.80
C ARG A 388 5.53 20.14 -18.44
N TYR A 389 5.59 18.97 -17.82
CA TYR A 389 5.10 17.73 -18.43
C TYR A 389 3.95 17.09 -17.65
N GLY A 390 3.68 17.52 -16.41
CA GLY A 390 2.64 16.92 -15.56
C GLY A 390 3.05 15.59 -14.94
N GLY A 391 4.32 15.20 -14.99
CA GLY A 391 4.86 13.97 -14.37
C GLY A 391 5.75 13.13 -15.29
N VAL A 392 6.50 12.19 -14.68
CA VAL A 392 7.48 11.34 -15.40
C VAL A 392 6.83 10.57 -16.53
N TYR A 393 5.64 10.01 -16.30
CA TYR A 393 4.87 9.28 -17.32
C TYR A 393 4.74 10.08 -18.63
N PHE A 394 4.24 11.31 -18.55
CA PHE A 394 4.00 12.14 -19.73
C PHE A 394 5.28 12.64 -20.40
N PHE A 395 6.39 12.67 -19.66
CA PHE A 395 7.69 12.97 -20.20
C PHE A 395 8.23 11.78 -21.00
N VAL A 396 8.29 10.59 -20.41
CA VAL A 396 8.96 9.42 -21.03
C VAL A 396 8.21 8.85 -22.24
N ILE A 397 6.88 8.97 -22.29
CA ILE A 397 6.09 8.52 -23.47
C ILE A 397 6.40 9.32 -24.75
N ARG A 398 7.02 10.50 -24.63
CA ARG A 398 7.47 11.30 -25.79
C ARG A 398 8.74 10.74 -26.42
N TYR A 399 9.38 9.78 -25.76
CA TYR A 399 10.65 9.21 -26.17
C TYR A 399 10.58 7.67 -26.25
N PRO A 400 9.69 7.10 -27.08
CA PRO A 400 9.51 5.66 -27.20
C PRO A 400 10.76 4.92 -27.70
N GLN A 401 11.70 5.62 -28.34
CA GLN A 401 12.99 5.09 -28.74
C GLN A 401 13.90 4.75 -27.55
N TYR A 402 13.70 5.39 -26.39
CA TYR A 402 14.53 5.17 -25.20
C TYR A 402 13.77 4.45 -24.09
N PHE A 403 12.44 4.63 -24.00
CA PHE A 403 11.64 4.07 -22.92
C PHE A 403 10.42 3.30 -23.41
N ASN A 404 10.15 2.17 -22.75
CA ASN A 404 8.88 1.48 -22.84
C ASN A 404 8.09 1.68 -21.53
N VAL A 405 6.79 1.95 -21.62
CA VAL A 405 5.95 2.25 -20.46
C VAL A 405 4.79 1.27 -20.38
N VAL A 406 4.67 0.57 -19.25
CA VAL A 406 3.60 -0.41 -19.01
C VAL A 406 2.67 0.11 -17.92
N LEU A 407 1.40 0.32 -18.26
CA LEU A 407 0.35 0.73 -17.32
C LEU A 407 -0.17 -0.49 -16.54
N LYS A 408 -0.32 -0.34 -15.23
CA LYS A 408 -0.84 -1.43 -14.38
C LYS A 408 -2.36 -1.61 -14.50
N THR A 409 -3.12 -0.56 -14.82
CA THR A 409 -4.60 -0.56 -14.94
C THR A 409 -5.11 0.61 -15.84
N ASP A 410 -6.38 0.65 -16.23
CA ASP A 410 -6.96 1.72 -17.10
C ASP A 410 -7.55 2.93 -16.34
N ARG A 411 -7.43 3.00 -15.00
CA ARG A 411 -8.05 4.09 -14.20
C ARG A 411 -7.15 5.32 -14.04
N GLN A 412 -7.77 6.48 -13.80
CA GLN A 412 -7.15 7.83 -13.84
C GLN A 412 -5.89 8.04 -12.97
N ASN A 413 -5.62 7.19 -11.96
CA ASN A 413 -4.46 7.32 -11.07
C ASN A 413 -3.29 6.34 -11.36
N VAL A 414 -3.31 5.66 -12.51
CA VAL A 414 -2.30 4.64 -12.85
C VAL A 414 -0.98 5.24 -13.33
N LYS A 415 -0.99 6.50 -13.79
CA LYS A 415 0.16 7.14 -14.44
C LYS A 415 1.40 7.21 -13.53
N SER A 416 1.23 7.41 -12.23
CA SER A 416 2.32 7.36 -11.24
C SER A 416 2.83 5.93 -10.98
N SER A 417 1.96 4.93 -11.13
CA SER A 417 2.28 3.50 -10.98
C SER A 417 2.81 2.83 -12.26
N ALA A 418 2.82 3.56 -13.38
CA ALA A 418 3.29 3.10 -14.68
C ALA A 418 4.75 2.66 -14.59
N VAL A 419 5.06 1.45 -15.05
CA VAL A 419 6.41 0.91 -14.99
C VAL A 419 7.18 1.37 -16.23
N VAL A 420 8.28 2.08 -15.99
CA VAL A 420 9.17 2.61 -17.03
C VAL A 420 10.34 1.65 -17.20
N HIS A 421 10.55 1.19 -18.43
CA HIS A 421 11.64 0.34 -18.86
C HIS A 421 12.59 1.15 -19.74
N LEU A 422 13.88 0.99 -19.52
CA LEU A 422 14.90 1.52 -20.42
C LEU A 422 15.11 0.52 -21.56
N ILE A 423 14.91 0.97 -22.80
CA ILE A 423 15.20 0.21 -24.02
C ILE A 423 16.66 0.47 -24.43
N GLN A 424 17.03 1.75 -24.48
CA GLN A 424 18.35 2.20 -24.94
C GLN A 424 18.77 3.46 -24.19
N VAL A 425 20.05 3.55 -23.83
CA VAL A 425 20.64 4.75 -23.21
C VAL A 425 20.76 5.86 -24.26
N PRO A 426 20.29 7.10 -23.99
CA PRO A 426 20.45 8.22 -24.91
C PRO A 426 21.94 8.54 -25.16
N THR A 427 22.34 8.71 -26.43
CA THR A 427 23.69 9.13 -26.82
C THR A 427 23.86 10.66 -26.70
N GLN A 428 25.09 11.11 -26.49
CA GLN A 428 25.46 12.47 -26.05
C GLN A 428 25.09 13.63 -26.99
N GLU A 429 24.67 13.38 -28.22
CA GLU A 429 24.33 14.42 -29.20
C GLU A 429 22.81 14.51 -29.42
N LEU A 430 22.11 15.08 -28.45
CA LEU A 430 20.72 15.47 -28.61
C LEU A 430 20.69 16.93 -29.12
N SER A 431 20.67 17.11 -30.44
CA SER A 431 20.40 18.42 -31.02
C SER A 431 18.92 18.79 -30.82
N ASP A 432 18.63 20.06 -30.52
CA ASP A 432 17.27 20.58 -30.37
C ASP A 432 16.38 20.28 -31.61
N ALA A 433 16.99 20.07 -32.77
CA ALA A 433 16.31 19.71 -34.02
C ALA A 433 15.74 18.28 -34.02
N THR A 434 16.41 17.31 -33.39
CA THR A 434 15.92 15.92 -33.27
C THR A 434 14.80 15.80 -32.24
N MET A 435 14.84 16.67 -31.21
CA MET A 435 13.80 16.82 -30.19
C MET A 435 12.53 17.47 -30.75
N ALA A 436 12.70 18.50 -31.59
CA ALA A 436 11.58 19.15 -32.28
C ALA A 436 10.80 18.20 -33.19
N ALA A 437 11.50 17.34 -33.96
CA ALA A 437 10.86 16.37 -34.87
C ALA A 437 10.03 15.29 -34.14
N SER A 438 10.40 14.95 -32.91
CA SER A 438 9.66 13.99 -32.07
C SER A 438 8.47 14.65 -31.37
N ALA A 439 8.57 15.95 -31.05
CA ALA A 439 7.51 16.75 -30.44
C ALA A 439 6.37 17.10 -31.43
N THR A 440 6.66 17.30 -32.72
CA THR A 440 5.63 17.63 -33.72
C THR A 440 4.67 16.50 -34.05
N SER A 441 5.01 15.24 -33.74
CA SER A 441 4.16 14.09 -34.08
C SER A 441 3.01 13.86 -33.09
N TRP A 442 3.02 14.47 -31.89
CA TRP A 442 1.99 14.24 -30.88
C TRP A 442 1.66 15.55 -30.14
N ASN A 443 1.08 16.52 -30.86
CA ASN A 443 0.29 17.56 -30.21
C ASN A 443 -0.86 16.89 -29.47
N ASN A 444 -0.77 16.82 -28.14
CA ASN A 444 -1.85 16.31 -27.30
C ASN A 444 -2.90 17.43 -27.14
N PRO A 445 -4.11 17.31 -27.74
CA PRO A 445 -5.16 18.32 -27.60
C PRO A 445 -5.74 18.42 -26.18
N ASN A 446 -5.33 17.53 -25.26
CA ASN A 446 -5.73 17.53 -23.85
C ASN A 446 -4.64 18.06 -22.89
N ALA A 447 -3.64 18.78 -23.38
CA ALA A 447 -2.78 19.56 -22.49
C ALA A 447 -3.66 20.62 -21.77
N PRO A 448 -3.60 20.76 -20.42
CA PRO A 448 -4.41 21.75 -19.74
C PRO A 448 -4.07 23.14 -20.28
N SER A 449 -5.07 23.86 -20.78
CA SER A 449 -4.90 25.25 -21.18
C SER A 449 -4.62 26.10 -19.94
N HIS A 450 -3.67 27.02 -20.05
CA HIS A 450 -3.46 28.06 -19.04
C HIS A 450 -4.72 28.92 -18.95
N GLY A 451 -5.46 28.78 -17.86
CA GLY A 451 -6.57 29.65 -17.52
C GLY A 451 -6.74 29.72 -16.00
N GLY A 452 -6.54 30.92 -15.45
CA GLY A 452 -7.09 31.37 -14.18
C GLY A 452 -6.43 30.84 -12.91
N ASP A 453 -5.79 31.75 -12.18
CA ASP A 453 -5.59 31.62 -10.73
C ASP A 453 -6.90 31.23 -10.05
N ASP A 454 -6.90 30.11 -9.33
CA ASP A 454 -7.76 29.90 -8.16
C ASP A 454 -6.99 29.07 -7.14
N HIS A 455 -6.45 29.78 -6.15
CA HIS A 455 -5.91 29.24 -4.91
C HIS A 455 -7.08 28.75 -4.04
N GLU A 456 -7.48 27.48 -4.15
CA GLU A 456 -8.22 26.81 -3.08
C GLU A 456 -7.63 25.43 -2.78
N GLY A 457 -7.38 25.22 -1.48
CA GLY A 457 -6.67 24.09 -0.92
C GLY A 457 -7.46 22.79 -0.95
N GLY A 458 -6.73 21.68 -1.02
CA GLY A 458 -7.29 20.36 -0.86
C GLY A 458 -6.29 19.27 -1.21
N ASP A 459 -5.69 18.72 -0.17
CA ASP A 459 -5.27 17.32 -0.05
C ASP A 459 -3.95 16.83 -0.67
N GLY A 460 -3.17 16.21 0.22
CA GLY A 460 -2.84 14.80 0.02
C GLY A 460 -1.54 14.47 -0.69
N TYR A 461 -0.42 15.09 -0.32
CA TYR A 461 0.88 14.42 -0.46
C TYR A 461 1.45 14.22 0.93
N ASP A 462 1.41 12.96 1.35
CA ASP A 462 2.21 12.43 2.44
C ASP A 462 3.68 12.68 2.11
N ASP A 463 4.28 13.68 2.76
CA ASP A 463 5.72 13.72 2.96
C ASP A 463 6.07 12.55 3.91
N GLU A 464 6.12 11.33 3.36
CA GLU A 464 6.76 10.15 3.97
C GLU A 464 8.29 10.29 3.96
N ASP A 465 8.82 11.46 4.35
CA ASP A 465 10.25 11.75 4.35
C ASP A 465 10.75 12.09 5.76
N LEU A 466 10.42 11.25 6.74
CA LEU A 466 11.17 11.12 7.99
C LEU A 466 11.17 9.68 8.56
N ASP A 467 10.92 8.65 7.73
CA ASP A 467 11.10 7.25 8.13
C ASP A 467 12.59 6.90 8.10
N GLY A 468 13.21 7.01 9.27
CA GLY A 468 14.63 6.78 9.48
C GLY A 468 15.23 7.65 10.59
N LEU A 469 14.43 7.95 11.62
CA LEU A 469 14.91 8.48 12.90
C LEU A 469 14.85 7.39 13.96
N ASP A 470 15.66 6.36 13.75
CA ASP A 470 16.31 5.68 14.87
C ASP A 470 17.36 6.63 15.49
#